data_AF-A0AB39A5M0-F1
#
_entry.id   AF-A0AB39A5M0-F1
#
_cell.length_a   1.000
_cell.length_b   1.000
_cell.length_c   1.000
_cell.angle_alpha   90.00
_cell.angle_beta   90.00
_cell.angle_gamma   90.00
#
_symmetry.space_group_name_H-M   'P 1'
#
loop_
_entity.id
_entity.type
_entity.pdbx_description
1 polymer ?
#
loop_
_entity_poly.entity_id
_entity_poly.type
_entity_poly.pdbx_seq_one_letter_code
_entity_poly.pdbx_strand_id
1 'polypeptide(L)'
;MLTLIFVIFISILLVGVLYFFMIFLSVKNDFYYKNVSFESGFKSVGKIQNAFSIHFFLMMLMFVLFDLEVVMFVGIIVGDSSVNVVLLILLSFIIFGFYMEW
;
A
#
# COMPACT_ATOMS: atom_id res chain seq x y z
N MET A 1 -13.18 -23.51 3.26
CA MET A 1 -12.55 -23.15 1.97
C MET A 1 -13.57 -22.70 0.94
N LEU A 2 -14.57 -23.53 0.60
CA LEU A 2 -15.61 -23.17 -0.38
C LEU A 2 -16.43 -21.92 0.02
N THR A 3 -16.71 -21.75 1.32
CA THR A 3 -17.37 -20.56 1.87
C THR A 3 -16.58 -19.26 1.68
N LEU A 4 -15.25 -19.30 1.88
CA LEU A 4 -14.38 -18.14 1.69
C LEU A 4 -14.34 -17.70 0.22
N ILE A 5 -14.21 -18.67 -0.70
CA ILE A 5 -14.24 -18.41 -2.14
C ILE A 5 -15.57 -17.77 -2.55
N PHE A 6 -16.68 -18.25 -1.99
CA PHE A 6 -18.00 -17.72 -2.28
C PHE A 6 -18.17 -16.27 -1.80
N VAL A 7 -17.67 -15.94 -0.59
CA VAL A 7 -17.71 -14.57 -0.06
C VAL A 7 -16.89 -13.61 -0.93
N ILE A 8 -15.68 -14.02 -1.35
CA ILE A 8 -14.82 -13.20 -2.23
C ILE A 8 -15.47 -13.01 -3.60
N PHE A 9 -16.08 -14.06 -4.15
CA PHE A 9 -16.77 -13.98 -5.43
C PHE A 9 -17.95 -13.00 -5.38
N ILE A 10 -18.78 -13.08 -4.33
CA ILE A 10 -19.92 -12.18 -4.15
C ILE A 10 -19.45 -10.72 -3.98
N SER A 11 -18.40 -10.47 -3.20
CA SER A 11 -17.93 -9.10 -2.97
C SER A 11 -17.44 -8.44 -4.25
N ILE A 12 -16.66 -9.17 -5.06
CA ILE A 12 -16.18 -8.69 -6.37
C ILE A 12 -17.34 -8.48 -7.33
N LEU A 13 -18.29 -9.43 -7.38
CA LEU A 13 -19.47 -9.34 -8.24
C LEU A 13 -20.31 -8.11 -7.88
N LEU A 14 -20.52 -7.86 -6.59
CA LEU A 14 -21.29 -6.72 -6.10
C LEU A 14 -20.64 -5.39 -6.51
N VAL A 15 -19.33 -5.24 -6.35
CA VAL A 15 -18.60 -4.05 -6.81
C VAL A 15 -18.73 -3.87 -8.32
N GLY A 16 -18.60 -4.96 -9.09
CA GLY A 16 -18.75 -4.93 -10.54
C GLY A 16 -20.15 -4.50 -10.98
N VAL A 17 -21.19 -5.06 -10.36
CA VAL A 17 -22.60 -4.71 -10.65
C VAL A 17 -22.89 -3.25 -10.30
N LEU A 18 -22.44 -2.77 -9.13
CA LEU A 18 -22.63 -1.37 -8.74
C LEU A 18 -21.92 -0.41 -9.71
N TYR A 19 -20.69 -0.72 -10.10
CA TYR A 19 -19.94 0.10 -11.06
C TYR A 19 -20.60 0.10 -12.45
N PHE A 20 -21.09 -1.07 -12.90
CA PHE A 20 -21.84 -1.18 -14.14
C PHE A 20 -23.09 -0.30 -14.10
N PHE A 21 -23.93 -0.42 -13.07
CA PHE A 21 -25.11 0.43 -12.91
C PHE A 21 -24.75 1.92 -12.84
N MET A 22 -23.67 2.30 -12.15
CA MET A 22 -23.22 3.69 -12.10
C MET A 22 -22.93 4.26 -13.49
N ILE A 23 -22.31 3.48 -14.39
CA ILE A 23 -22.05 3.91 -15.77
C ILE A 23 -23.35 4.11 -16.54
N PHE A 24 -24.32 3.20 -16.39
CA PHE A 24 -25.58 3.26 -17.13
C PHE A 24 -26.53 4.35 -16.62
N LEU A 25 -26.56 4.62 -15.32
CA LEU A 25 -27.43 5.65 -14.72
C LEU A 25 -26.83 7.05 -14.80
N SER A 26 -25.51 7.18 -14.92
CA SER A 26 -24.85 8.49 -14.88
C SER A 26 -25.05 9.27 -16.19
N VAL A 27 -25.65 10.45 -16.07
CA VAL A 27 -25.66 11.45 -17.15
C VAL A 27 -24.31 12.17 -17.16
N LYS A 28 -23.49 11.89 -18.18
CA LYS A 28 -22.16 12.51 -18.34
C LYS A 28 -22.25 13.67 -19.32
N ASN A 29 -21.87 14.86 -18.86
CA ASN A 29 -21.67 16.04 -19.71
C ASN A 29 -20.16 16.31 -19.82
N ASP A 30 -19.63 16.22 -21.04
CA ASP A 30 -18.20 16.34 -21.34
C ASP A 30 -17.75 17.80 -21.52
N PHE A 31 -17.98 18.63 -20.49
CA PHE A 31 -17.48 20.00 -20.50
C PHE A 31 -15.97 20.03 -20.25
N TYR A 32 -15.23 20.76 -21.08
CA TYR A 32 -13.77 20.90 -20.98
C TYR A 32 -13.30 21.27 -19.56
N TYR A 33 -13.90 22.28 -18.94
CA TYR A 33 -13.53 22.73 -17.59
C TYR A 33 -13.85 21.72 -16.47
N LYS A 34 -14.75 20.75 -16.72
CA LYS A 34 -15.04 19.66 -15.79
C LYS A 34 -14.03 18.52 -15.91
N ASN A 35 -13.43 18.35 -17.09
CA ASN A 35 -12.50 17.28 -17.40
C ASN A 35 -11.02 17.67 -17.16
N VAL A 36 -10.74 18.93 -16.82
CA VAL A 36 -9.40 19.42 -16.46
C VAL A 36 -9.17 19.31 -14.95
N SER A 37 -7.92 19.03 -14.55
CA SER A 37 -7.51 18.98 -13.15
C SER A 37 -7.73 20.32 -12.44
N PHE A 38 -8.32 20.27 -11.24
CA PHE A 38 -8.56 21.47 -10.45
C PHE A 38 -7.27 21.96 -9.78
N GLU A 39 -6.79 23.15 -10.17
CA GLU A 39 -5.70 23.88 -9.49
C GLU A 39 -6.19 25.25 -9.01
N SER A 40 -7.17 25.25 -8.09
CA SER A 40 -7.74 26.49 -7.53
C SER A 40 -8.25 27.50 -8.57
N GLY A 41 -8.76 27.03 -9.72
CA GLY A 41 -9.25 27.87 -10.82
C GLY A 41 -8.18 28.33 -11.81
N PHE A 42 -6.92 27.94 -11.62
CA PHE A 42 -5.83 28.20 -12.56
C PHE A 42 -5.66 27.03 -13.54
N LYS A 43 -5.05 27.32 -14.70
CA LYS A 43 -4.60 26.28 -15.62
C LYS A 43 -3.37 25.61 -15.00
N SER A 44 -3.27 24.29 -15.13
CA SER A 44 -2.14 23.57 -14.57
C SER A 44 -0.81 24.06 -15.13
N VAL A 45 0.03 24.61 -14.27
CA VAL A 45 1.36 25.11 -14.65
C VAL A 45 2.40 24.11 -14.18
N GLY A 46 2.74 23.17 -15.06
CA GLY A 46 3.90 22.30 -14.87
C GLY A 46 3.60 20.81 -14.94
N LYS A 47 4.66 20.02 -14.82
CA LYS A 47 4.57 18.56 -14.73
C LYS A 47 4.36 18.19 -13.26
N ILE A 48 3.44 17.26 -13.01
CA ILE A 48 3.15 16.71 -11.67
C ILE A 48 4.36 15.94 -11.10
N GLN A 49 5.30 15.54 -11.95
CA GLN A 49 6.52 14.79 -11.60
C GLN A 49 7.63 15.69 -11.04
N ASN A 50 7.35 16.41 -9.96
CA ASN A 50 8.42 17.02 -9.19
C ASN A 50 9.17 15.94 -8.41
N ALA A 51 10.49 16.11 -8.28
CA ALA A 51 11.28 15.28 -7.39
C ALA A 51 10.76 15.47 -5.96
N PHE A 52 10.23 14.39 -5.37
CA PHE A 52 9.82 14.39 -3.97
C PHE A 52 11.04 14.48 -3.05
N SER A 53 10.85 15.04 -1.86
CA SER A 53 11.94 15.15 -0.89
C SER A 53 12.42 13.77 -0.44
N ILE A 54 13.73 13.65 -0.25
CA ILE A 54 14.42 12.42 0.18
C ILE A 54 13.83 11.84 1.47
N HIS A 55 13.28 12.67 2.36
CA HIS A 55 12.58 12.23 3.57
C HIS A 55 11.43 11.25 3.30
N PHE A 56 10.65 11.45 2.22
CA PHE A 56 9.58 10.51 1.86
C PHE A 56 10.13 9.20 1.31
N PHE A 57 11.30 9.24 0.67
CA PHE A 57 11.96 8.04 0.18
C PHE A 57 12.51 7.19 1.33
N LEU A 58 13.09 7.82 2.37
CA LEU A 58 13.54 7.14 3.58
C LEU A 58 12.38 6.41 4.27
N MET A 59 11.21 7.06 4.40
CA MET A 59 10.02 6.40 4.96
C MET A 59 9.59 5.14 4.18
N MET A 60 9.74 5.14 2.85
CA MET A 60 9.46 3.96 2.02
C MET A 60 10.47 2.83 2.28
N LEU A 61 11.77 3.15 2.40
CA LEU A 61 12.80 2.16 2.73
C LEU A 61 12.56 1.55 4.12
N MET A 62 12.18 2.36 5.10
CA MET A 62 11.84 1.89 6.44
C MET A 62 10.65 0.93 6.43
N PHE A 63 9.62 1.22 5.62
CA PHE A 63 8.49 0.31 5.48
C PHE A 63 8.91 -1.08 4.96
N VAL A 64 9.84 -1.13 4.00
CA VAL A 64 10.34 -2.41 3.45
C VAL A 64 11.12 -3.19 4.51
N LEU A 65 11.95 -2.51 5.31
CA LEU A 65 12.68 -3.15 6.41
C LEU A 65 11.73 -3.68 7.49
N PHE A 66 10.70 -2.91 7.86
CA PHE A 66 9.68 -3.36 8.82
C PHE A 66 8.85 -4.55 8.32
N ASP A 67 8.53 -4.61 7.02
CA ASP A 67 7.80 -5.76 6.46
C ASP A 67 8.62 -7.06 6.60
N LEU A 68 9.94 -6.98 6.42
CA LEU A 68 10.84 -8.12 6.66
C LEU A 68 10.86 -8.52 8.14
N GLU A 69 10.87 -7.57 9.08
CA GLU A 69 10.80 -7.87 10.52
C GLU A 69 9.54 -8.65 10.88
N VAL A 70 8.38 -8.28 10.34
CA VAL A 70 7.11 -8.99 10.58
C VAL A 70 7.18 -10.43 10.08
N VAL A 71 7.78 -10.67 8.90
CA VAL A 71 8.01 -12.03 8.39
C VAL A 71 8.93 -12.82 9.32
N MET A 72 9.97 -12.20 9.87
CA MET A 72 10.87 -12.84 10.84
C MET A 72 10.19 -13.15 12.17
N PHE A 73 9.29 -12.29 12.65
CA PHE A 73 8.47 -12.58 13.84
C PHE A 73 7.59 -13.82 13.63
N VAL A 74 6.99 -13.98 12.45
CA VAL A 74 6.26 -15.21 12.11
C VAL A 74 7.22 -16.42 12.09
N GLY A 75 8.44 -16.23 11.58
CA GLY A 75 9.50 -17.24 11.60
C GLY A 75 9.84 -17.74 13.00
N ILE A 76 9.87 -16.87 14.02
CA ILE A 76 10.13 -17.24 15.43
C ILE A 76 9.00 -18.12 15.99
N ILE A 77 7.76 -17.86 15.60
CA ILE A 77 6.59 -18.63 16.09
C ILE A 77 6.60 -20.06 15.54
N VAL A 78 7.06 -20.25 14.30
CA VAL A 78 7.05 -21.55 13.62
C VAL A 78 8.37 -22.31 13.79
N GLY A 79 9.47 -21.61 14.06
CA GLY A 79 10.83 -22.17 14.08
C GLY A 79 11.15 -23.02 15.30
N ASP A 80 12.09 -23.95 15.11
CA ASP A 80 12.70 -24.72 16.19
C ASP A 80 13.59 -23.85 17.08
N SER A 81 13.91 -24.35 18.28
CA SER A 81 14.70 -23.63 19.28
C SER A 81 16.07 -23.14 18.76
N SER A 82 16.72 -23.89 17.86
CA SER A 82 17.98 -23.49 17.24
C SER A 82 17.82 -22.33 16.24
N VAL A 83 16.75 -22.35 15.45
CA VAL A 83 16.44 -21.31 14.45
C VAL A 83 16.00 -20.03 15.14
N ASN A 84 15.25 -20.13 16.24
CA ASN A 84 14.77 -18.99 17.00
C ASN A 84 15.92 -18.16 17.60
N VAL A 85 17.00 -18.80 18.05
CA VAL A 85 18.20 -18.08 18.53
C VAL A 85 18.84 -17.26 17.42
N VAL A 86 18.97 -17.84 16.22
CA VAL A 86 19.54 -17.12 15.05
C VAL A 86 18.64 -15.97 14.62
N LEU A 87 17.32 -16.18 14.57
CA LEU A 87 16.34 -15.14 14.22
C LEU A 87 16.34 -14.00 15.24
N LEU A 88 16.46 -14.28 16.54
CA LEU A 88 16.55 -13.26 17.59
C LEU A 88 17.81 -12.40 17.47
N ILE A 89 18.96 -13.01 17.15
CA ILE A 89 20.21 -12.27 16.92
C ILE A 89 20.04 -11.33 15.71
N LEU A 90 19.46 -11.85 14.62
CA LEU A 90 19.25 -11.06 13.41
C LEU A 90 18.25 -9.92 13.64
N LEU A 91 17.18 -10.16 14.40
CA LEU A 91 16.19 -9.14 14.77
C LEU A 91 16.80 -8.06 15.67
N SER A 92 17.70 -8.42 16.59
CA SER A 92 18.44 -7.44 17.42
C SER A 92 19.36 -6.53 16.60
N PHE A 93 19.98 -7.06 15.54
CA PHE A 93 20.82 -6.27 14.62
C PHE A 93 19.98 -5.24 13.85
N ILE A 94 18.79 -5.62 13.39
CA ILE A 94 17.92 -4.72 12.64
C ILE A 94 17.35 -3.62 13.53
N ILE A 95 16.94 -3.94 14.78
CA ILE A 95 16.52 -2.92 15.76
C ILE A 95 17.62 -1.89 16.02
N PHE A 96 18.88 -2.34 16.10
CA PHE A 96 20.01 -1.43 16.24
C PHE A 96 20.19 -0.55 14.99
N GLY A 97 20.03 -1.12 13.79
CA GLY A 97 20.00 -0.37 12.54
C GLY A 97 18.90 0.71 12.52
N PHE A 98 17.70 0.37 12.98
CA PHE A 98 16.59 1.31 13.13
C PHE A 98 16.94 2.47 14.08
N TYR A 99 17.56 2.16 15.23
CA TYR A 99 17.98 3.17 16.19
C TYR A 99 19.01 4.15 15.62
N MET A 100 19.90 3.70 14.73
CA MET A 100 20.90 4.56 14.10
C MET A 100 20.32 5.48 13.03
N GLU A 101 19.19 5.10 12.43
CA GLU A 101 18.51 5.92 11.42
C GLU A 101 17.59 6.98 12.04
N TRP A 102 17.24 6.83 13.32
CA TRP A 102 16.40 7.74 14.09
C TRP A 102 17.19 8.86 14.76
#